data_AF-A0A6G1S8Z0-F1
#
_entry.id   AF-A0A6G1S8Z0-F1
#
_cell.length_a   1.000
_cell.length_b   1.000
_cell.length_c   1.000
_cell.angle_alpha   90.00
_cell.angle_beta   90.00
_cell.angle_gamma   90.00
#
_symmetry.space_group_name_H-M   'P 1'
#
loop_
_entity.id
_entity.type
_entity.pdbx_description
1 polymer ?
#
loop_
_entity_poly.entity_id
_entity_poly.type
_entity_poly.pdbx_seq_one_letter_code
_entity_poly.pdbx_strand_id
1 'polypeptide(L)'
;AALSACTAAMAVGTTMGWTSAAEKPLTNSAIPGDYKIDSNQFSWVSAMLSIGAIVGAVPLGYLANIIGRKKVIILLAPFMSIGYLLLAFSTGFWMLLLGRFILGGVTGAYCVVVPMYTGEIAEPAIR
;
A
#
# COMPACT_ATOMS: atom_id res chain seq x y z
N ALA A 1 -7.80 11.60 12.84
CA ALA A 1 -7.22 12.10 11.58
C ALA A 1 -5.69 12.09 11.65
N ALA A 2 -5.06 12.81 12.58
CA ALA A 2 -3.60 12.77 12.74
C ALA A 2 -3.07 11.37 13.11
N LEU A 3 -3.65 10.70 14.12
CA LEU A 3 -3.24 9.34 14.50
C LEU A 3 -3.44 8.31 13.40
N SER A 4 -4.62 8.31 12.76
CA SER A 4 -4.89 7.46 11.59
C SER A 4 -3.90 7.74 10.46
N ALA A 5 -3.45 8.99 10.35
CA ALA A 5 -2.50 9.36 9.33
C ALA A 5 -1.07 8.85 9.63
N CYS A 6 -0.65 8.90 10.89
CA CYS A 6 0.63 8.34 11.32
C CYS A 6 0.65 6.81 11.18
N THR A 7 -0.43 6.12 11.55
CA THR A 7 -0.53 4.66 11.39
C THR A 7 -0.46 4.25 9.93
N ALA A 8 -1.14 4.98 9.04
CA ALA A 8 -1.07 4.69 7.61
C ALA A 8 0.31 5.03 7.02
N ALA A 9 1.00 6.08 7.48
CA ALA A 9 2.38 6.36 7.08
C ALA A 9 3.36 5.25 7.52
N MET A 10 3.20 4.74 8.74
CA MET A 10 3.96 3.58 9.22
C MET A 10 3.69 2.33 8.37
N ALA A 11 2.43 2.08 8.03
CA ALA A 11 2.02 0.96 7.18
C ALA A 11 2.55 1.08 5.73
N VAL A 12 2.64 2.29 5.18
CA VAL A 12 3.30 2.54 3.89
C VAL A 12 4.79 2.18 3.97
N GLY A 13 5.48 2.60 5.03
CA GLY A 13 6.88 2.27 5.25
C GLY A 13 7.13 0.77 5.35
N THR A 14 6.27 0.04 6.07
CA THR A 14 6.37 -1.44 6.15
C THR A 14 6.08 -2.11 4.82
N THR A 15 5.24 -1.53 3.96
CA THR A 15 4.94 -2.07 2.62
C THR A 15 6.17 -2.02 1.70
N MET A 16 6.94 -0.93 1.79
CA MET A 16 8.21 -0.79 1.06
C MET A 16 9.28 -1.75 1.58
N GLY A 17 9.40 -1.91 2.90
CA GLY A 17 10.36 -2.83 3.52
C GLY A 17 10.01 -4.32 3.36
N TRP A 18 8.75 -4.65 3.09
CA TRP A 18 8.28 -6.05 3.00
C TRP A 18 8.99 -6.84 1.90
N THR A 19 9.31 -6.23 0.75
CA THR A 19 10.02 -6.93 -0.35
C THR A 19 11.31 -7.57 0.17
N SER A 20 12.14 -6.81 0.87
CA SER A 20 13.43 -7.33 1.36
C SER A 20 13.27 -8.51 2.34
N ALA A 21 12.28 -8.45 3.24
CA ALA A 21 12.05 -9.52 4.21
C ALA A 21 11.40 -10.78 3.59
N ALA A 22 10.59 -10.61 2.55
CA ALA A 22 9.81 -11.69 1.97
C ALA A 22 10.56 -12.50 0.89
N GLU A 23 11.65 -11.96 0.32
CA GLU A 23 12.40 -12.60 -0.77
C GLU A 23 12.91 -14.01 -0.40
N LYS A 24 13.64 -14.13 0.71
CA LYS A 24 14.23 -15.40 1.17
C LYS A 24 13.19 -16.47 1.50
N PRO A 25 12.15 -16.20 2.33
CA PRO A 25 11.16 -17.22 2.67
C PRO A 25 10.30 -17.65 1.49
N LEU A 26 10.05 -16.77 0.51
CA LEU A 26 9.22 -17.12 -0.66
C LEU A 26 10.01 -17.81 -1.79
N THR A 27 11.31 -17.56 -1.90
CA THR A 27 12.17 -18.19 -2.93
C THR A 27 12.76 -19.52 -2.44
N ASN A 28 13.14 -19.58 -1.17
CA ASN A 28 13.70 -20.78 -0.52
C ASN A 28 12.71 -21.44 0.43
N SER A 29 11.42 -21.53 0.05
CA SER A 29 10.34 -22.06 0.91
C SER A 29 10.79 -23.31 1.64
N ALA A 30 10.99 -23.17 2.96
CA ALA A 30 11.33 -24.24 3.89
C ALA A 30 10.07 -24.83 4.55
N ILE A 31 8.89 -24.30 4.20
CA ILE A 31 7.59 -24.68 4.74
C ILE A 31 6.96 -25.75 3.82
N PRO A 32 6.68 -26.97 4.32
CA PRO A 32 6.05 -28.01 3.51
C PRO A 32 4.63 -27.61 3.11
N GLY A 33 4.34 -27.57 1.80
CA GLY A 33 3.03 -27.21 1.25
C GLY A 33 2.89 -25.77 0.77
N ASP A 34 3.94 -24.95 0.89
CA ASP A 34 3.94 -23.57 0.42
C ASP A 34 4.37 -23.46 -1.05
N TYR A 35 3.86 -22.46 -1.76
CA TYR A 35 4.16 -22.28 -3.19
C TYR A 35 5.50 -21.54 -3.34
N LYS A 36 6.45 -22.17 -4.03
CA LYS A 36 7.71 -21.52 -4.40
C LYS A 36 7.47 -20.56 -5.55
N ILE A 37 7.99 -19.34 -5.41
CA ILE A 37 8.04 -18.37 -6.50
C ILE A 37 9.48 -18.20 -6.98
N ASP A 38 9.64 -18.11 -8.30
CA ASP A 38 10.93 -17.85 -8.92
C ASP A 38 11.39 -16.40 -8.68
N SER A 39 12.69 -16.14 -8.79
CA SER A 39 13.25 -14.79 -8.66
C SER A 39 12.62 -13.79 -9.66
N ASN A 40 12.30 -14.24 -10.87
CA ASN A 40 11.58 -13.42 -11.85
C ASN A 40 10.15 -13.10 -11.41
N GLN A 41 9.45 -14.06 -10.80
CA GLN A 41 8.10 -13.85 -10.28
C GLN A 41 8.11 -12.89 -9.08
N PHE A 42 9.11 -13.02 -8.20
CA PHE A 42 9.29 -12.09 -7.09
C PHE A 42 9.52 -10.65 -7.57
N SER A 43 10.29 -10.47 -8.64
CA SER A 43 10.49 -9.17 -9.28
C SER A 43 9.20 -8.56 -9.84
N TRP A 44 8.30 -9.39 -10.38
CA TRP A 44 6.97 -8.91 -10.80
C TRP A 44 6.09 -8.48 -9.61
N VAL A 45 6.15 -9.22 -8.50
CA VAL A 45 5.43 -8.89 -7.26
C VAL A 45 5.90 -7.55 -6.69
N SER A 46 7.20 -7.26 -6.72
CA SER A 46 7.72 -5.97 -6.27
C SER A 46 7.36 -4.84 -7.23
N ALA A 47 7.42 -5.05 -8.55
CA ALA A 47 7.04 -4.07 -9.56
C ALA A 47 5.55 -3.69 -9.50
N MET A 48 4.68 -4.63 -9.15
CA MET A 48 3.23 -4.37 -9.02
C MET A 48 2.88 -3.34 -7.95
N LEU A 49 3.73 -3.18 -6.92
CA LEU A 49 3.54 -2.12 -5.94
C LEU A 49 3.64 -0.75 -6.60
N SER A 50 4.65 -0.54 -7.45
CA SER A 50 4.86 0.71 -8.17
C SER A 50 3.76 0.99 -9.19
N ILE A 51 3.34 -0.04 -9.92
CA ILE A 51 2.24 0.06 -10.90
C ILE A 51 0.93 0.40 -10.16
N GLY A 52 0.63 -0.31 -9.08
CA GLY A 52 -0.51 -0.01 -8.21
C GLY A 52 -0.46 1.43 -7.70
N ALA A 53 0.71 1.92 -7.27
CA ALA A 53 0.87 3.29 -6.78
C ALA A 53 0.55 4.35 -7.84
N ILE A 54 0.99 4.16 -9.08
CA ILE A 54 0.66 5.07 -10.20
C ILE A 54 -0.86 5.06 -10.44
N VAL A 55 -1.46 3.87 -10.51
CA VAL A 55 -2.90 3.70 -10.76
C VAL A 55 -3.74 4.23 -9.60
N GLY A 56 -3.27 4.14 -8.37
CA GLY A 56 -3.97 4.66 -7.18
C GLY A 56 -3.84 6.17 -7.03
N ALA A 57 -2.67 6.75 -7.34
CA ALA A 57 -2.41 8.17 -7.14
C ALA A 57 -3.31 9.08 -7.99
N VAL A 58 -3.56 8.71 -9.25
CA VAL A 58 -4.31 9.54 -10.21
C VAL A 58 -5.81 9.70 -9.85
N PRO A 59 -6.61 8.62 -9.72
CA PRO A 59 -8.03 8.72 -9.45
C PRO A 59 -8.34 9.17 -8.02
N LEU A 60 -7.51 8.81 -7.03
CA LEU A 60 -7.77 9.17 -5.63
C LEU A 60 -7.46 10.64 -5.34
N GLY A 61 -6.58 11.29 -6.11
CA GLY A 61 -6.43 12.75 -6.08
C GLY A 61 -7.70 13.48 -6.54
N TYR A 62 -8.37 12.98 -7.59
CA TYR A 62 -9.66 13.53 -8.04
C TYR A 62 -10.78 13.22 -7.03
N LEU A 63 -10.83 11.99 -6.52
CA LEU A 63 -11.85 11.56 -5.56
C LEU A 63 -11.76 12.30 -4.21
N ALA A 64 -10.55 12.66 -3.78
CA ALA A 64 -10.32 13.47 -2.59
C ALA A 64 -10.88 14.90 -2.70
N ASN A 65 -10.92 15.47 -3.91
CA ASN A 65 -11.53 16.77 -4.15
C ASN A 65 -13.07 16.73 -4.13
N ILE A 66 -13.69 15.60 -4.49
CA ILE A 66 -15.15 15.46 -4.53
C ILE A 66 -15.73 15.05 -3.16
N ILE A 67 -15.16 14.02 -2.54
CA ILE A 67 -15.73 13.40 -1.32
C ILE A 67 -15.26 14.12 -0.04
N GLY A 68 -14.15 14.86 -0.13
CA GLY A 68 -13.50 15.55 0.97
C GLY A 68 -12.32 14.76 1.53
N ARG A 69 -11.18 15.45 1.70
CA ARG A 69 -9.87 14.86 2.02
C ARG A 69 -9.87 14.03 3.30
N LYS A 70 -10.55 14.49 4.36
CA LYS A 70 -10.67 13.77 5.64
C LYS A 70 -11.35 12.40 5.50
N LYS A 71 -12.40 12.30 4.68
CA LYS A 71 -13.13 11.04 4.48
C LYS A 71 -12.29 10.04 3.69
N VAL A 72 -11.55 10.52 2.68
CA VAL A 72 -10.64 9.68 1.90
C VAL A 72 -9.54 9.10 2.77
N ILE A 73 -8.91 9.90 3.65
CA ILE A 73 -7.89 9.39 4.59
C ILE A 73 -8.44 8.28 5.50
N ILE A 74 -9.68 8.43 5.99
CA ILE A 74 -10.32 7.41 6.83
C ILE A 74 -10.64 6.15 6.03
N LEU A 75 -11.07 6.29 4.77
CA LEU A 75 -11.37 5.16 3.88
C LEU A 75 -10.11 4.39 3.47
N LEU A 76 -8.96 5.04 3.32
CA LEU A 76 -7.72 4.37 2.93
C LEU A 76 -7.22 3.38 4.00
N ALA A 77 -7.52 3.61 5.28
CA ALA A 77 -7.12 2.72 6.38
C ALA A 77 -7.65 1.28 6.24
N PRO A 78 -8.97 1.02 6.09
CA PRO A 78 -9.48 -0.34 5.90
C PRO A 78 -8.99 -0.97 4.59
N PHE A 79 -8.82 -0.20 3.51
CA PHE A 79 -8.22 -0.74 2.27
C PHE A 79 -6.78 -1.20 2.46
N MET A 80 -5.98 -0.48 3.27
CA MET A 80 -4.64 -0.92 3.67
C MET A 80 -4.71 -2.26 4.41
N SER A 81 -5.61 -2.38 5.38
CA SER A 81 -5.79 -3.61 6.15
C SER A 81 -6.20 -4.79 5.25
N ILE A 82 -7.09 -4.57 4.28
CA ILE A 82 -7.50 -5.59 3.30
C ILE A 82 -6.30 -6.06 2.48
N GLY A 83 -5.46 -5.13 2.00
CA GLY A 83 -4.24 -5.47 1.27
C GLY A 83 -3.30 -6.36 2.08
N TYR A 84 -3.06 -6.02 3.36
CA TYR A 84 -2.25 -6.85 4.26
C TYR A 84 -2.87 -8.21 4.58
N LEU A 85 -4.19 -8.28 4.76
CA LEU A 85 -4.89 -9.55 4.94
C LEU A 85 -4.73 -10.45 3.70
N LEU A 86 -4.80 -9.88 2.49
CA LEU A 86 -4.59 -10.63 1.26
C LEU A 86 -3.18 -11.21 1.15
N LEU A 87 -2.16 -10.47 1.64
CA LEU A 87 -0.78 -10.98 1.72
C LEU A 87 -0.67 -12.10 2.76
N ALA A 88 -1.26 -11.92 3.94
CA ALA A 88 -1.19 -12.88 5.04
C ALA A 88 -1.87 -14.22 4.71
N PHE A 89 -2.98 -14.18 3.98
CA PHE A 89 -3.72 -15.37 3.53
C PHE A 89 -3.37 -15.78 2.09
N SER A 90 -2.27 -15.27 1.53
CA SER A 90 -1.91 -15.60 0.16
C SER A 90 -1.53 -17.07 0.01
N THR A 91 -2.22 -17.78 -0.87
CA THR A 91 -1.99 -19.21 -1.18
C THR A 91 -1.37 -19.42 -2.56
N GLY A 92 -1.07 -18.34 -3.28
CA GLY A 92 -0.45 -18.42 -4.59
C GLY A 92 0.07 -17.08 -5.12
N PHE A 93 0.89 -17.18 -6.16
CA PHE A 93 1.53 -16.05 -6.84
C PHE A 93 0.54 -14.93 -7.23
N TRP A 94 -0.60 -15.30 -7.82
CA TRP A 94 -1.60 -14.33 -8.27
C TRP A 94 -2.24 -13.55 -7.12
N MET A 95 -2.39 -14.17 -5.95
CA MET A 95 -2.97 -13.53 -4.78
C MET A 95 -1.98 -12.54 -4.14
N LEU A 96 -0.68 -12.87 -4.13
CA LEU A 96 0.37 -11.91 -3.79
C LEU A 96 0.40 -10.73 -4.76
N LEU A 97 0.31 -11.01 -6.07
CA LEU A 97 0.32 -10.00 -7.11
C LEU A 97 -0.84 -8.99 -6.92
N LEU A 98 -2.05 -9.51 -6.68
CA LEU A 98 -3.24 -8.71 -6.44
C LEU A 98 -3.13 -7.91 -5.13
N GLY A 99 -2.67 -8.54 -4.06
CA GLY A 99 -2.47 -7.87 -2.78
C GLY A 99 -1.46 -6.73 -2.87
N ARG A 100 -0.36 -6.92 -3.61
CA ARG A 100 0.63 -5.87 -3.88
C ARG A 100 0.08 -4.74 -4.72
N PHE A 101 -0.74 -5.04 -5.72
CA PHE A 101 -1.40 -4.01 -6.51
C PHE A 101 -2.32 -3.13 -5.64
N ILE A 102 -3.11 -3.74 -4.74
CA ILE A 102 -3.99 -3.03 -3.81
C ILE A 102 -3.17 -2.19 -2.82
N LEU A 103 -2.16 -2.77 -2.17
CA LEU A 103 -1.26 -2.05 -1.26
C LEU A 103 -0.54 -0.89 -1.95
N GLY A 104 -0.13 -1.10 -3.20
CA GLY A 104 0.46 -0.07 -4.06
C GLY A 104 -0.51 1.08 -4.28
N GLY A 105 -1.74 0.77 -4.70
CA GLY A 105 -2.79 1.77 -4.93
C GLY A 105 -3.12 2.60 -3.69
N VAL A 106 -3.27 1.94 -2.54
CA VAL A 106 -3.50 2.63 -1.26
C VAL A 106 -2.31 3.51 -0.90
N THR A 107 -1.08 3.01 -1.05
CA THR A 107 0.16 3.75 -0.77
C THR A 107 0.29 4.99 -1.66
N GLY A 108 0.08 4.85 -2.97
CA GLY A 108 0.14 5.96 -3.92
C GLY A 108 -0.88 7.04 -3.62
N ALA A 109 -2.12 6.64 -3.31
CA ALA A 109 -3.17 7.58 -2.90
C ALA A 109 -2.82 8.30 -1.60
N TYR A 110 -2.22 7.59 -0.65
CA TYR A 110 -1.81 8.13 0.63
C TYR A 110 -0.76 9.25 0.48
N CYS A 111 0.24 9.02 -0.38
CA CYS A 111 1.28 10.02 -0.70
C CYS A 111 0.72 11.31 -1.31
N VAL A 112 -0.46 11.28 -1.93
CA VAL A 112 -1.11 12.45 -2.54
C VAL A 112 -2.03 13.15 -1.54
N VAL A 113 -2.90 12.40 -0.85
CA VAL A 113 -3.98 12.96 -0.02
C VAL A 113 -3.46 13.53 1.31
N VAL A 114 -2.42 12.92 1.89
CA VAL A 114 -1.90 13.32 3.21
C VAL A 114 -1.23 14.69 3.21
N PRO A 115 -0.23 15.00 2.35
CA PRO A 115 0.36 16.33 2.33
C PRO A 115 -0.67 17.40 1.99
N MET A 116 -1.63 17.09 1.12
CA MET A 116 -2.76 17.95 0.80
C MET A 116 -3.63 18.27 2.02
N TYR A 117 -3.98 17.26 2.83
CA TYR A 117 -4.76 17.46 4.05
C TYR A 117 -3.97 18.22 5.11
N THR A 118 -2.67 17.93 5.27
CA THR A 118 -1.79 18.65 6.19
C THR A 118 -1.69 20.13 5.83
N GLY A 119 -1.54 20.46 4.54
CA GLY A 119 -1.49 21.85 4.07
C GLY A 119 -2.80 22.63 4.23
N GLU A 120 -3.95 21.96 4.37
CA GLU A 120 -5.25 22.61 4.65
C GLU A 120 -5.48 22.92 6.13
N ILE A 121 -4.75 22.25 7.03
CA ILE A 121 -4.96 22.35 8.49
C ILE A 121 -3.82 23.13 9.14
N ALA A 122 -2.68 23.24 8.47
CA ALA A 122 -1.57 24.06 8.94
C ALA A 122 -1.96 25.55 8.97
N GLU A 123 -1.68 26.20 10.09
CA GLU A 123 -1.82 27.65 10.27
C GLU A 123 -0.98 28.39 9.20
N PRO A 124 -1.45 29.52 8.63
CA PRO A 124 -0.76 30.21 7.53
C PRO A 124 0.71 30.56 7.78
N ALA A 125 1.11 30.69 9.06
CA ALA A 125 2.47 31.01 9.47
C ALA A 125 3.49 29.85 9.30
N ILE A 126 3.03 28.61 9.11
CA ILE A 126 3.85 27.39 9.02
C ILE A 126 3.50 26.54 7.79
N ARG A 127 2.72 27.09 6.86
CA ARG A 127 2.29 26.43 5.62
C ARG A 127 3.45 26.19 4.66
#